data_AF-A0A7S3EV80-F1
#
_entry.id   AF-A0A7S3EV80-F1
#
_cell.length_a   1.000
_cell.length_b   1.000
_cell.length_c   1.000
_cell.angle_alpha   90.00
_cell.angle_beta   90.00
_cell.angle_gamma   90.00
#
_symmetry.space_group_name_H-M   'P 1'
#
loop_
_entity.id
_entity.type
_entity.pdbx_description
1 polymer ?
#
loop_
_entity_poly.entity_id
_entity_poly.type
_entity_poly.pdbx_seq_one_letter_code
_entity_poly.pdbx_strand_id
1 'polypeptide(L)'
;CKECGGSGICEHGRRLCEHGRRQYDCKKCGGASICEHGRRRYLCNVCGGAGICEHERQRHQCKECGGSAICEHGRRRYFCKECGGKGICEHGRERRYCKECGGKGICEHGRERYKCKECGGSGICEHGRRLCEHGRRQYDCKKCGGASICEHGRRRYLCNVCGGAGICEHERQRHQCKECGGS
;
A
#
# COMPACT_ATOMS: atom_id res chain seq x y z
N CYS A 1 -2.49 20.30 16.79
CA CYS A 1 -3.91 19.94 16.99
C CYS A 1 -4.73 21.08 16.36
N LYS A 2 -5.97 20.83 15.91
CA LYS A 2 -6.80 21.86 15.25
C LYS A 2 -7.12 23.06 16.16
N GLU A 3 -6.81 22.96 17.45
CA GLU A 3 -7.10 23.98 18.47
C GLU A 3 -5.90 24.85 18.88
N CYS A 4 -4.67 24.57 18.41
CA CYS A 4 -3.45 25.25 18.92
C CYS A 4 -2.69 26.13 17.92
N GLY A 5 -3.35 26.68 16.91
CA GLY A 5 -2.88 27.89 16.21
C GLY A 5 -1.45 27.93 15.63
N GLY A 6 -0.78 26.79 15.45
CA GLY A 6 0.54 26.72 14.85
C GLY A 6 1.73 27.15 15.72
N SER A 7 1.55 27.50 16.99
CA SER A 7 2.65 27.86 17.90
C SER A 7 3.20 26.65 18.65
N GLY A 8 4.14 25.96 17.99
CA GLY A 8 5.32 25.39 18.65
C GLY A 8 5.18 24.10 19.47
N ILE A 9 4.23 23.93 20.39
CA ILE A 9 4.16 22.76 21.29
C ILE A 9 2.70 22.53 21.70
N CYS A 10 2.12 21.36 21.37
CA CYS A 10 0.89 20.93 22.03
C CYS A 10 1.24 20.28 23.38
N GLU A 11 0.36 20.38 24.36
CA GLU A 11 0.52 19.83 25.72
C GLU A 11 0.79 18.32 25.76
N HIS A 12 0.63 17.63 24.63
CA HIS A 12 1.02 16.23 24.41
C HIS A 12 2.43 16.04 23.80
N GLY A 13 3.31 17.05 23.87
CA GLY A 13 4.73 16.98 23.48
C GLY A 13 5.01 16.79 21.98
N ARG A 14 4.02 16.98 21.09
CA ARG A 14 4.13 16.65 19.66
C ARG A 14 4.14 17.91 18.78
N ARG A 15 5.34 18.31 18.34
CA ARG A 15 5.55 19.36 17.32
C ARG A 15 4.96 18.92 15.97
N LEU A 16 3.88 19.58 15.55
CA LEU A 16 3.30 19.45 14.21
C LEU A 16 3.84 20.57 13.31
N CYS A 17 4.08 20.28 12.04
CA CYS A 17 4.40 21.29 11.03
C CYS A 17 3.11 21.90 10.45
N GLU A 18 3.26 22.98 9.68
CA GLU A 18 2.20 23.59 8.88
C GLU A 18 1.49 22.59 7.94
N HIS A 19 2.17 21.51 7.55
CA HIS A 19 1.62 20.43 6.73
C HIS A 19 0.72 19.46 7.52
N GLY A 20 0.41 19.74 8.79
CA GLY A 20 -0.41 18.90 9.65
C GLY A 20 0.24 17.56 10.04
N ARG A 21 1.52 17.35 9.72
CA ARG A 21 2.29 16.15 10.07
C ARG A 21 3.20 16.42 11.26
N ARG A 22 3.63 15.39 11.98
CA ARG A 22 4.70 15.54 12.98
C ARG A 22 5.96 16.08 12.28
N GLN A 23 6.56 17.15 12.81
CA GLN A 23 7.76 17.77 12.22
C GLN A 23 8.86 16.74 11.97
N TYR A 24 9.07 15.85 12.94
CA TYR A 24 10.03 14.74 12.87
C TYR A 24 9.83 13.81 11.64
N ASP A 25 8.59 13.61 11.19
CA ASP A 25 8.25 12.70 10.07
C ASP A 25 7.87 13.44 8.77
N CYS A 26 7.97 14.77 8.75
CA CYS A 26 7.51 15.54 7.61
C CYS A 26 8.55 15.54 6.49
N LYS A 27 8.25 14.87 5.39
CA LYS A 27 9.11 14.86 4.19
C LYS A 27 9.34 16.25 3.61
N LYS A 28 8.31 17.11 3.60
CA LYS A 28 8.42 18.48 3.06
C LYS A 28 9.31 19.39 3.93
N CYS A 29 9.33 19.16 5.24
CA CYS A 29 10.16 19.92 6.17
C CYS A 29 11.54 19.27 6.42
N GLY A 30 11.90 18.20 5.68
CA GLY A 30 13.15 17.48 5.92
C GLY A 30 13.25 16.90 7.35
N GLY A 31 12.13 16.43 7.92
CA GLY A 31 12.09 15.92 9.29
C GLY A 31 13.16 14.87 9.55
N ALA A 32 13.76 14.87 10.75
CA ALA A 32 14.92 14.05 11.10
C ALA A 32 14.74 12.53 10.87
N SER A 33 13.50 12.04 10.82
CA SER A 33 13.19 10.64 10.51
C SER A 33 13.27 10.29 9.02
N ILE A 34 13.40 11.29 8.16
CA ILE A 34 13.45 11.19 6.71
C ILE A 34 14.92 11.31 6.27
N CYS A 35 15.37 10.42 5.38
CA CYS A 35 16.69 10.53 4.76
C CYS A 35 16.64 11.43 3.51
N GLU A 36 17.80 11.74 2.94
CA GLU A 36 17.94 12.51 1.69
C GLU A 36 17.14 11.91 0.52
N HIS A 37 17.00 10.58 0.46
CA HIS A 37 16.16 9.87 -0.51
C HIS A 37 14.64 10.08 -0.30
N GLY A 38 14.24 10.89 0.69
CA GLY A 38 12.86 11.19 1.00
C GLY A 38 12.08 9.96 1.50
N ARG A 39 12.78 8.97 2.07
CA ARG A 39 12.23 7.77 2.71
C ARG A 39 12.45 7.85 4.21
N ARG A 40 11.72 7.06 5.00
CA ARG A 40 12.01 6.94 6.44
C ARG A 40 13.39 6.30 6.61
N ARG A 41 14.30 6.96 7.32
CA ARG A 41 15.70 6.55 7.52
C ARG A 41 15.81 5.11 8.03
N TYR A 42 14.95 4.74 8.98
CA TYR A 42 14.86 3.37 9.52
C TYR A 42 14.55 2.28 8.47
N LEU A 43 13.84 2.63 7.38
CA LEU A 43 13.41 1.72 6.32
C LEU A 43 14.14 1.97 4.98
N CYS A 44 15.18 2.82 4.97
CA CYS A 44 15.90 3.13 3.75
C CYS A 44 16.99 2.07 3.53
N ASN A 45 16.88 1.29 2.46
CA ASN A 45 17.89 0.32 2.07
C ASN A 45 19.21 0.98 1.63
N VAL A 46 19.16 2.09 0.88
CA VAL A 46 20.37 2.82 0.45
C VAL A 46 21.19 3.31 1.65
N CYS A 47 20.52 3.85 2.67
CA CYS A 47 21.19 4.33 3.88
C CYS A 47 21.53 3.21 4.89
N GLY A 48 21.27 1.93 4.58
CA GLY A 48 21.47 0.83 5.53
C GLY A 48 20.59 0.91 6.78
N GLY A 49 19.37 1.41 6.65
CA GLY A 49 18.44 1.61 7.76
C GLY A 49 18.23 0.33 8.58
N ALA A 50 18.27 0.44 9.92
CA ALA A 50 18.22 -0.70 10.85
C ALA A 50 16.98 -1.62 10.71
N GLY A 51 15.91 -1.13 10.08
CA GLY A 51 14.70 -1.88 9.80
C GLY A 51 14.78 -2.80 8.58
N ILE A 52 15.86 -2.73 7.80
CA ILE A 52 16.15 -3.61 6.66
C ILE A 52 17.18 -4.66 7.11
N CYS A 53 17.01 -5.91 6.68
CA CYS A 53 17.99 -6.97 6.90
C CYS A 53 18.93 -7.12 5.69
N GLU A 54 19.95 -7.98 5.82
CA GLU A 54 20.90 -8.31 4.75
C GLU A 54 20.23 -8.82 3.46
N HIS A 55 19.04 -9.42 3.57
CA HIS A 55 18.23 -9.88 2.44
C HIS A 55 17.43 -8.75 1.76
N GLU A 56 17.72 -7.49 2.06
CA GLU A 56 17.06 -6.28 1.55
C GLU A 56 15.53 -6.22 1.83
N ARG A 57 15.05 -7.03 2.76
CA ARG A 57 13.65 -7.08 3.20
C ARG A 57 13.49 -6.33 4.52
N GLN A 58 12.27 -5.89 4.82
CA GLN A 58 11.97 -5.40 6.17
C GLN A 58 12.21 -6.51 7.17
N ARG A 59 13.07 -6.27 8.16
CA ARG A 59 13.56 -7.29 9.11
C ARG A 59 12.43 -8.07 9.77
N HIS A 60 11.37 -7.39 10.18
CA HIS A 60 10.21 -8.03 10.81
C HIS A 60 9.39 -8.92 9.86
N GLN A 61 9.53 -8.78 8.54
CA GLN A 61 8.84 -9.58 7.53
C GLN A 61 9.76 -10.61 6.87
N CYS A 62 11.07 -10.58 7.15
CA CYS A 62 12.02 -11.48 6.51
C CYS A 62 11.90 -12.89 7.10
N LYS A 63 11.62 -13.87 6.24
CA LYS A 63 11.53 -15.28 6.63
C LYS A 63 12.88 -15.84 7.06
N GLU A 64 13.95 -15.53 6.32
CA GLU A 64 15.31 -16.02 6.61
C GLU A 64 15.83 -15.48 7.95
N CYS A 65 15.49 -14.25 8.32
CA CYS A 65 15.87 -13.67 9.60
C CYS A 65 14.92 -14.00 10.76
N GLY A 66 13.91 -14.88 10.56
CA GLY A 66 12.91 -15.18 11.59
C GLY A 66 12.09 -13.97 12.04
N GLY A 67 11.80 -13.04 11.12
CA GLY A 67 11.13 -11.78 11.41
C GLY A 67 9.84 -11.95 12.22
N SER A 68 9.56 -11.01 13.13
CA SER A 68 8.45 -11.11 14.09
C SER A 68 7.04 -11.22 13.48
N ALA A 69 6.87 -10.89 12.20
CA ALA A 69 5.62 -11.09 11.47
C ALA A 69 5.46 -12.50 10.89
N ILE A 70 6.51 -13.32 10.89
CA ILE A 70 6.53 -14.70 10.42
C ILE A 70 6.40 -15.65 11.63
N CYS A 71 5.56 -16.68 11.52
CA CYS A 71 5.44 -17.72 12.53
C CYS A 71 6.41 -18.88 12.25
N GLU A 72 6.52 -19.81 13.20
CA GLU A 72 7.29 -21.06 13.05
C GLU A 72 6.89 -21.89 11.81
N HIS A 73 5.63 -21.82 11.39
CA HIS A 73 5.13 -22.45 10.15
C HIS A 73 5.60 -21.76 8.86
N GLY A 74 6.45 -20.72 8.96
CA GLY A 74 6.94 -19.96 7.81
C GLY A 74 5.88 -19.10 7.11
N ARG A 75 4.71 -18.91 7.73
CA ARG A 75 3.58 -18.10 7.23
C ARG A 75 3.55 -16.74 7.95
N ARG A 76 2.89 -15.74 7.38
CA ARG A 76 2.62 -14.48 8.12
C ARG A 76 1.71 -14.78 9.31
N ARG A 77 2.13 -14.46 10.54
CA ARG A 77 1.39 -14.70 11.80
C ARG A 77 -0.06 -14.26 11.71
N TYR A 78 -0.32 -13.10 11.10
CA TYR A 78 -1.67 -12.58 10.94
C TYR A 78 -2.60 -13.53 10.17
N PHE A 79 -2.08 -14.30 9.21
CA PHE A 79 -2.86 -15.23 8.38
C PHE A 79 -2.60 -16.70 8.71
N CYS A 80 -1.83 -17.01 9.74
CA CYS A 80 -1.52 -18.39 10.09
C CYS A 80 -2.68 -19.00 10.90
N LYS A 81 -3.35 -20.00 10.34
CA LYS A 81 -4.44 -20.72 11.01
C LYS A 81 -3.97 -21.45 12.26
N GLU A 82 -2.83 -22.14 12.18
CA GLU A 82 -2.25 -22.91 13.30
C GLU A 82 -1.89 -22.02 14.50
N CYS A 83 -1.46 -20.78 14.24
CA CYS A 83 -1.17 -19.82 15.32
C CYS A 83 -2.39 -18.97 15.74
N GLY A 84 -3.61 -19.26 15.27
CA GLY A 84 -4.79 -18.45 15.59
C GLY A 84 -4.73 -17.01 15.04
N GLY A 85 -4.12 -16.82 13.88
CA GLY A 85 -3.90 -15.51 13.26
C GLY A 85 -5.17 -14.68 13.12
N LYS A 86 -5.11 -13.41 13.54
CA LYS A 86 -6.25 -12.46 13.56
C LYS A 86 -6.87 -12.16 12.18
N GLY A 87 -6.22 -12.53 11.10
CA GLY A 87 -6.70 -12.41 9.73
C GLY A 87 -7.64 -13.52 9.29
N ILE A 88 -7.67 -14.64 10.02
CA ILE A 88 -8.53 -15.79 9.76
C ILE A 88 -9.66 -15.81 10.81
N CYS A 89 -10.89 -16.11 10.40
CA CYS A 89 -12.01 -16.33 11.32
C CYS A 89 -12.06 -17.79 11.79
N GLU A 90 -12.92 -18.07 12.77
CA GLU A 90 -13.22 -19.44 13.22
C GLU A 90 -13.65 -20.39 12.09
N HIS A 91 -14.31 -19.86 11.05
CA HIS A 91 -14.68 -20.60 9.85
C HIS A 91 -13.50 -20.96 8.92
N GLY A 92 -12.26 -20.61 9.29
CA GLY A 92 -11.05 -20.89 8.50
C GLY A 92 -10.91 -20.03 7.24
N ARG A 93 -11.74 -18.99 7.07
CA ARG A 93 -11.71 -18.05 5.95
C ARG A 93 -10.99 -16.77 6.36
N GLU A 94 -10.45 -16.01 5.41
CA GLU A 94 -10.00 -14.65 5.70
C GLU A 94 -11.19 -13.82 6.24
N ARG A 95 -11.03 -13.17 7.40
CA ARG A 95 -12.12 -12.43 8.06
C ARG A 95 -12.79 -11.41 7.14
N ARG A 96 -12.00 -10.74 6.29
CA ARG A 96 -12.50 -9.75 5.33
C ARG A 96 -13.45 -10.35 4.29
N TYR A 97 -13.37 -11.65 4.02
CA TYR A 97 -14.18 -12.38 3.04
C TYR A 97 -15.02 -13.49 3.68
N CYS A 98 -15.22 -13.47 5.00
CA CYS A 98 -16.11 -14.40 5.66
C CYS A 98 -17.53 -13.82 5.71
N LYS A 99 -18.49 -14.50 5.08
CA LYS A 99 -19.89 -14.09 5.07
C LYS A 99 -20.52 -14.17 6.46
N GLU A 100 -20.28 -15.27 7.19
CA GLU A 100 -20.81 -15.46 8.55
C GLU A 100 -20.30 -14.39 9.52
N CYS A 101 -19.07 -13.91 9.35
CA CYS A 101 -18.51 -12.84 10.19
C CYS A 101 -18.82 -11.42 9.69
N GLY A 102 -19.63 -11.23 8.64
CA GLY A 102 -19.92 -9.91 8.08
C GLY A 102 -18.69 -9.20 7.49
N GLY A 103 -17.77 -9.96 6.88
CA GLY A 103 -16.52 -9.44 6.35
C GLY A 103 -16.72 -8.25 5.40
N LYS A 104 -16.00 -7.15 5.64
CA LYS A 104 -16.12 -5.89 4.87
C LYS A 104 -15.89 -6.02 3.36
N GLY A 105 -15.20 -7.09 2.93
CA GLY A 105 -14.97 -7.42 1.54
C GLY A 105 -16.17 -8.06 0.83
N ILE A 106 -17.22 -8.42 1.56
CA ILE A 106 -18.48 -8.95 1.02
C ILE A 106 -19.54 -7.84 1.06
N CYS A 107 -20.37 -7.75 0.01
CA CYS A 107 -21.54 -6.87 -0.02
C CYS A 107 -22.80 -7.57 0.49
N GLU A 108 -23.90 -6.82 0.63
CA GLU A 108 -25.20 -7.35 1.05
C GLU A 108 -25.72 -8.50 0.16
N HIS A 109 -25.34 -8.51 -1.12
CA HIS A 109 -25.64 -9.59 -2.07
C HIS A 109 -24.83 -10.88 -1.83
N GLY A 110 -23.98 -10.94 -0.79
CA GLY A 110 -23.16 -12.11 -0.48
C GLY A 110 -21.98 -12.35 -1.44
N ARG A 111 -21.67 -11.38 -2.31
CA ARG A 111 -20.58 -11.43 -3.29
C ARG A 111 -19.40 -10.58 -2.81
N GLU A 112 -18.18 -10.88 -3.26
CA GLU A 112 -17.04 -9.98 -3.05
C GLU A 112 -17.38 -8.60 -3.64
N ARG A 113 -17.26 -7.52 -2.84
CA ARG A 113 -17.75 -6.19 -3.17
C ARG A 113 -17.15 -5.65 -4.48
N TYR A 114 -15.87 -5.91 -4.74
CA TYR A 114 -15.22 -5.50 -6.01
C TYR A 114 -15.68 -6.32 -7.23
N LYS A 115 -16.31 -7.49 -7.02
CA LYS A 115 -16.89 -8.36 -8.05
C LYS A 115 -18.42 -8.34 -8.06
N CYS A 116 -19.07 -7.46 -7.29
CA CYS A 116 -20.53 -7.40 -7.27
C CYS A 116 -21.05 -6.41 -8.33
N LYS A 117 -21.82 -6.91 -9.30
CA LYS A 117 -22.40 -6.08 -10.37
C LYS A 117 -23.41 -5.06 -9.81
N GLU A 118 -24.27 -5.50 -8.89
CA GLU A 118 -25.29 -4.66 -8.26
C GLU A 118 -24.68 -3.52 -7.44
N CYS A 119 -23.50 -3.73 -6.84
CA CYS A 119 -22.78 -2.68 -6.14
C CYS A 119 -21.85 -1.84 -7.03
N GLY A 120 -21.85 -2.04 -8.35
CA GLY A 120 -20.91 -1.36 -9.25
C GLY A 120 -19.43 -1.66 -8.94
N GLY A 121 -19.13 -2.88 -8.52
CA GLY A 121 -17.80 -3.29 -8.08
C GLY A 121 -16.72 -2.97 -9.12
N SER A 122 -15.62 -2.37 -8.67
CA SER A 122 -14.53 -1.86 -9.53
C SER A 122 -13.82 -2.92 -10.39
N GLY A 123 -14.09 -4.21 -10.17
CA GLY A 123 -13.58 -5.32 -10.97
C GLY A 123 -14.48 -5.75 -12.13
N ILE A 124 -15.59 -5.06 -12.38
CA ILE A 124 -16.56 -5.41 -13.41
C ILE A 124 -16.89 -4.17 -14.25
N CYS A 125 -16.93 -4.34 -15.57
CA CYS A 125 -17.46 -3.30 -16.45
C CYS A 125 -18.97 -3.12 -16.30
N GLU A 126 -19.50 -2.00 -16.82
CA GLU A 126 -20.93 -1.69 -16.87
C GLU A 126 -21.80 -2.84 -17.41
N HIS A 127 -21.25 -3.63 -18.33
CA HIS A 127 -21.90 -4.81 -18.91
C HIS A 127 -21.95 -6.04 -17.99
N GLY A 128 -21.44 -5.96 -16.75
CA GLY A 128 -21.41 -7.10 -15.82
C GLY A 128 -20.30 -8.12 -16.10
N ARG A 129 -19.35 -7.81 -16.99
CA ARG A 129 -18.22 -8.69 -17.34
C ARG A 129 -16.92 -8.23 -16.66
N ARG A 130 -16.03 -9.17 -16.31
CA ARG A 130 -14.69 -8.84 -15.76
C ARG A 130 -13.78 -8.17 -16.78
N LEU A 131 -13.99 -8.50 -18.05
CA LEU A 131 -13.31 -7.87 -19.19
C LEU A 131 -14.34 -7.05 -19.96
N CYS A 132 -13.93 -5.87 -20.44
CA CYS A 132 -14.68 -5.14 -21.44
C CYS A 132 -14.67 -5.89 -22.78
N GLU A 133 -15.45 -5.42 -23.74
CA GLU A 133 -15.47 -5.94 -25.12
C GLU A 133 -14.10 -5.91 -25.81
N HIS A 134 -13.19 -5.06 -25.34
CA HIS A 134 -11.80 -4.98 -25.82
C HIS A 134 -10.86 -6.04 -25.19
N GLY A 135 -11.40 -7.02 -24.45
CA GLY A 135 -10.62 -8.08 -23.81
C GLY A 135 -9.73 -7.63 -22.64
N ARG A 136 -9.94 -6.40 -22.12
CA ARG A 136 -9.16 -5.83 -21.00
C ARG A 136 -10.04 -5.62 -19.76
N ARG A 137 -9.45 -5.64 -18.56
CA ARG A 137 -10.17 -5.24 -17.34
C ARG A 137 -10.60 -3.78 -17.47
N GLN A 138 -11.80 -3.42 -17.01
CA GLN A 138 -12.36 -2.07 -17.21
C GLN A 138 -11.39 -0.98 -16.73
N TYR A 139 -10.84 -1.12 -15.52
CA TYR A 139 -9.89 -0.17 -14.96
C TYR A 139 -8.55 -0.10 -15.71
N ASP A 140 -8.21 -1.10 -16.53
CA ASP A 140 -7.00 -1.18 -17.36
C ASP A 140 -7.27 -0.88 -18.85
N CYS A 141 -8.48 -0.49 -19.23
CA CYS A 141 -8.84 -0.27 -20.63
C CYS A 141 -8.85 1.23 -20.99
N LYS A 142 -7.92 1.67 -21.85
CA LYS A 142 -7.89 3.05 -22.36
C LYS A 142 -9.19 3.43 -23.07
N LYS A 143 -9.72 2.54 -23.92
CA LYS A 143 -10.95 2.79 -24.70
C LYS A 143 -12.19 2.95 -23.82
N CYS A 144 -12.20 2.30 -22.65
CA CYS A 144 -13.30 2.43 -21.68
C CYS A 144 -13.01 3.50 -20.60
N GLY A 145 -12.01 4.37 -20.77
CA GLY A 145 -11.66 5.39 -19.79
C GLY A 145 -11.16 4.85 -18.45
N GLY A 146 -10.56 3.65 -18.43
CA GLY A 146 -10.15 2.96 -17.22
C GLY A 146 -9.20 3.78 -16.34
N ALA A 147 -9.56 3.94 -15.06
CA ALA A 147 -8.85 4.81 -14.11
C ALA A 147 -7.35 4.50 -13.93
N SER A 148 -6.93 3.25 -14.19
CA SER A 148 -5.53 2.82 -14.02
C SER A 148 -4.65 3.17 -15.22
N ILE A 149 -5.23 3.53 -16.37
CA ILE A 149 -4.50 3.89 -17.60
C ILE A 149 -4.63 5.40 -17.84
N CYS A 150 -3.53 6.04 -18.26
CA CYS A 150 -3.57 7.42 -18.71
C CYS A 150 -3.90 7.52 -20.21
N GLU A 151 -4.12 8.73 -20.71
CA GLU A 151 -4.34 8.99 -22.13
C GLU A 151 -3.18 8.50 -23.03
N HIS A 152 -1.97 8.37 -22.49
CA HIS A 152 -0.81 7.80 -23.18
C HIS A 152 -0.84 6.26 -23.30
N GLY A 153 -1.90 5.59 -22.81
CA GLY A 153 -2.04 4.13 -22.89
C GLY A 153 -1.14 3.34 -21.94
N ARG A 154 -0.41 4.02 -21.05
CA ARG A 154 0.41 3.43 -19.99
C ARG A 154 -0.36 3.41 -18.68
N ARG A 155 0.03 2.53 -17.74
CA ARG A 155 -0.49 2.62 -16.37
C ARG A 155 -0.16 3.99 -15.79
N ARG A 156 -1.15 4.71 -15.26
CA ARG A 156 -1.01 6.08 -14.75
C ARG A 156 0.11 6.19 -13.70
N TYR A 157 0.21 5.18 -12.83
CA TYR A 157 1.29 5.08 -11.84
C TYR A 157 2.69 4.97 -12.46
N LEU A 158 2.81 4.43 -13.68
CA LEU A 158 4.06 4.21 -14.42
C LEU A 158 4.19 5.15 -15.63
N CYS A 159 3.47 6.27 -15.67
CA CYS A 159 3.55 7.20 -16.79
C CYS A 159 4.37 8.43 -16.41
N ASN A 160 5.58 8.56 -16.97
CA ASN A 160 6.45 9.73 -16.76
C ASN A 160 5.80 11.02 -17.22
N VAL A 161 5.15 10.99 -18.39
CA VAL A 161 4.48 12.15 -18.97
C VAL A 161 3.37 12.67 -18.05
N CYS A 162 2.68 11.77 -17.33
CA CYS A 162 1.65 12.15 -16.35
C CYS A 162 2.20 12.36 -14.93
N GLY A 163 3.51 12.32 -14.70
CA GLY A 163 4.10 12.44 -13.36
C GLY A 163 3.75 11.26 -12.43
N GLY A 164 3.60 10.05 -12.97
CA GLY A 164 3.28 8.85 -12.21
C GLY A 164 4.33 8.55 -11.13
N ALA A 165 3.87 8.31 -9.89
CA ALA A 165 4.75 8.11 -8.73
C ALA A 165 5.65 6.85 -8.81
N GLY A 166 5.39 5.94 -9.74
CA GLY A 166 6.07 4.65 -9.90
C GLY A 166 7.39 4.71 -10.64
N ILE A 167 7.72 5.81 -11.30
CA ILE A 167 9.00 6.02 -11.96
C ILE A 167 9.75 7.14 -11.23
N CYS A 168 11.07 6.99 -11.10
CA CYS A 168 11.94 8.00 -10.51
C CYS A 168 12.44 9.00 -11.55
N GLU A 169 13.20 10.00 -11.09
CA GLU A 169 13.87 10.97 -11.97
C GLU A 169 14.88 10.34 -12.92
N HIS A 170 15.42 9.16 -12.58
CA HIS A 170 16.32 8.37 -13.43
C HIS A 170 15.59 7.50 -14.48
N GLU A 171 14.34 7.84 -14.80
CA GLU A 171 13.47 7.15 -15.78
C GLU A 171 13.24 5.65 -15.55
N ARG A 172 13.63 5.13 -14.39
CA ARG A 172 13.50 3.71 -14.01
C ARG A 172 12.34 3.51 -13.05
N GLN A 173 11.77 2.31 -13.05
CA GLN A 173 10.78 1.97 -12.02
C GLN A 173 11.41 2.16 -10.64
N ARG A 174 10.75 2.91 -9.77
CA ARG A 174 11.32 3.38 -8.50
C ARG A 174 11.72 2.24 -7.57
N HIS A 175 11.09 1.07 -7.73
CA HIS A 175 11.42 -0.16 -7.01
C HIS A 175 12.60 -0.94 -7.59
N GLN A 176 13.09 -0.62 -8.80
CA GLN A 176 14.24 -1.26 -9.46
C GLN A 176 15.43 -0.29 -9.58
N CYS A 177 15.22 0.99 -9.34
CA CYS A 177 16.26 2.00 -9.44
C CYS A 177 17.17 1.95 -8.21
N LYS A 178 18.36 1.37 -8.35
CA LYS A 178 19.36 1.27 -7.27
C LYS A 178 19.69 2.62 -6.62
N GLU A 179 19.85 3.67 -7.43
CA GLU A 179 20.09 5.05 -6.96
C GLU A 179 18.94 5.60 -6.10
N CYS A 180 17.71 5.16 -6.34
CA CYS A 180 16.57 5.54 -5.51
C CYS A 180 16.28 4.56 -4.37
N GLY A 181 17.09 3.53 -4.18
CA GLY A 181 16.84 2.44 -3.23
C GLY A 181 15.78 1.44 -3.68
N GLY A 182 15.70 1.17 -4.97
CA GLY A 182 15.04 -0.03 -5.47
C GLY A 182 15.65 -1.29 -4.87
N SER A 183 14.86 -2.36 -4.81
CA SER A 183 15.30 -3.73 -4.59
C SER A 183 15.84 -4.33 -5.90
#